data_AF-A0ABD3Q3M5-F1
#
_entry.id   AF-A0ABD3Q3M5-F1
#
_cell.length_a   1.000
_cell.length_b   1.000
_cell.length_c   1.000
_cell.angle_alpha   90.00
_cell.angle_beta   90.00
_cell.angle_gamma   90.00
#
_symmetry.space_group_name_H-M   'P 1'
#
loop_
_entity.id
_entity.type
_entity.pdbx_description
1 polymer ?
#
loop_
_entity_poly.entity_id
_entity_poly.type
_entity_poly.pdbx_seq_one_letter_code
_entity_poly.pdbx_strand_id
1 'polypeptide(L)'
;MSSIREEVESIRASLLQASEFHLDVDAIDQNPASTTAAIAAAERAPRLAITVNNFIQFKKGEIATLQRILDEIELIALKRTSEGLNEINFTVGVLNCFFLIYIFGAHPEHLWLVYVIQGMYMIPKRFGIMWNARPLNQALYYLDFCWMMNFVGNIVILVLMIVGMMDGAAEEEGGRHGGLVSNAAREAFFNALLGVSTGPLMGANIVLPFVACLFHDVSTMTGLFIHVMPPMVMYTFMWKGDLIREAWPRFFSLSYVQKVRYFPENGMFFVPGSGLDSVAGNSIALYLLWWIPYVCFMLVIGIDLPRKYNSNGNPANPKYDTVFHSTMRQGACVAIGQVFRGRSKSDSLQQCEDNCFDLVDFFIYMTFHMFAALSAIYVIGYPCFMWRSFHLGMICVVVTLAVMRGSRRYTYYATKMYSRTIRKSFMVDEAKRQ
;
A
#
# COMPACT_ATOMS: atom_id res chain seq x y z
N MET A 1 -1.31 -26.52 -26.49
CA MET A 1 -1.85 -27.58 -25.60
C MET A 1 -1.13 -28.93 -25.75
N SER A 2 -0.58 -29.30 -26.92
CA SER A 2 0.22 -30.54 -27.06
C SER A 2 1.56 -30.49 -26.32
N SER A 3 2.26 -29.34 -26.35
CA SER A 3 3.60 -29.21 -25.75
C SER A 3 3.62 -29.35 -24.22
N ILE A 4 2.58 -28.91 -23.50
CA ILE A 4 2.47 -29.09 -22.04
C ILE A 4 2.24 -30.57 -21.70
N ARG A 5 1.52 -31.30 -22.55
CA ARG A 5 1.25 -32.73 -22.35
C ARG A 5 2.52 -33.56 -22.54
N GLU A 6 3.35 -33.21 -23.53
CA GLU A 6 4.65 -33.86 -23.76
C GLU A 6 5.65 -33.60 -22.63
N GLU A 7 5.67 -32.38 -22.08
CA GLU A 7 6.54 -32.04 -20.94
C GLU A 7 6.12 -32.79 -19.66
N VAL A 8 4.82 -32.92 -19.42
CA VAL A 8 4.27 -33.71 -18.29
C VAL A 8 4.58 -35.20 -18.46
N GLU A 9 4.49 -35.76 -19.67
CA GLU A 9 4.84 -37.17 -19.90
C GLU A 9 6.35 -37.44 -19.80
N SER A 10 7.19 -36.49 -20.23
CA SER A 10 8.65 -36.55 -20.07
C SER A 10 9.07 -36.57 -18.59
N ILE A 11 8.49 -35.69 -17.77
CA ILE A 11 8.75 -35.65 -16.32
C ILE A 11 8.25 -36.94 -15.64
N ARG A 12 7.09 -37.46 -16.07
CA ARG A 12 6.55 -38.73 -15.54
C ARG A 12 7.45 -39.92 -15.89
N ALA A 13 8.00 -39.97 -17.10
CA ALA A 13 8.94 -41.01 -17.52
C ALA A 13 10.26 -40.96 -16.74
N SER A 14 10.80 -39.75 -16.51
CA SER A 14 12.02 -39.54 -15.72
C SER A 14 11.85 -39.95 -14.24
N LEU A 15 10.68 -39.69 -13.65
CA LEU A 15 10.37 -40.10 -12.28
C LEU A 15 10.14 -41.62 -12.14
N LEU A 16 9.64 -42.28 -13.18
CA LEU A 16 9.52 -43.74 -13.21
C LEU A 16 10.89 -44.42 -13.35
N GLN A 17 11.81 -43.84 -14.12
CA GLN A 17 13.20 -44.30 -14.20
C GLN A 17 13.97 -44.12 -12.88
N ALA A 18 13.69 -43.05 -12.13
CA ALA A 18 14.30 -42.82 -10.81
C ALA A 18 13.75 -43.74 -9.71
N SER A 19 12.61 -44.42 -9.96
CA SER A 19 11.95 -45.34 -9.03
C SER A 19 12.51 -46.77 -9.08
N GLU A 20 13.38 -47.08 -10.03
CA GLU A 20 14.10 -48.37 -10.12
C GLU A 20 15.45 -48.28 -9.38
N PHE A 21 15.44 -47.87 -8.11
CA PHE A 21 16.54 -48.19 -7.21
C PHE A 21 16.20 -49.50 -6.50
N HIS A 22 16.83 -50.57 -6.99
CA HIS A 22 16.77 -51.94 -6.50
C HIS A 22 16.94 -52.02 -4.97
N LEU A 23 15.86 -52.45 -4.29
CA LEU A 23 15.99 -53.18 -3.03
C LEU A 23 16.13 -54.66 -3.41
N ASP A 24 17.38 -55.13 -3.47
CA ASP A 24 17.70 -56.56 -3.50
C ASP A 24 17.13 -57.22 -2.24
N VAL A 25 16.01 -57.91 -2.40
CA VAL A 25 15.45 -58.82 -1.41
C VAL A 25 15.70 -60.23 -1.90
N ASP A 26 16.98 -60.62 -1.94
CA ASP A 26 17.39 -62.00 -2.16
C ASP A 26 17.91 -62.59 -0.86
N ALA A 27 17.12 -63.51 -0.30
CA ALA A 27 17.54 -64.73 0.39
C ALA A 27 16.30 -65.42 1.00
N ILE A 28 15.46 -66.03 0.14
CA ILE A 28 14.44 -66.98 0.60
C ILE A 28 15.08 -68.37 0.63
N ASP A 29 15.35 -68.80 1.86
CA ASP A 29 15.81 -70.13 2.25
C ASP A 29 14.76 -71.18 1.84
N GLN A 30 15.10 -72.06 0.89
CA GLN A 30 14.24 -73.14 0.42
C GLN A 30 14.37 -74.35 1.34
N ASN A 31 13.56 -74.42 2.39
CA ASN A 31 13.45 -75.60 3.24
C ASN A 31 12.03 -76.22 3.10
N PRO A 32 11.89 -77.51 2.74
CA PRO A 32 10.58 -78.12 2.51
C PRO A 32 9.82 -78.32 3.83
N ALA A 33 8.75 -77.53 3.93
CA ALA A 33 7.55 -77.62 4.76
C ALA A 33 7.43 -78.79 5.76
N SER A 34 7.39 -78.44 7.05
CA SER A 34 6.53 -79.14 8.02
C SER A 34 5.09 -78.62 7.89
N THR A 35 4.11 -79.49 8.11
CA THR A 35 2.65 -79.21 8.02
C THR A 35 2.18 -78.07 8.93
N THR A 36 2.98 -77.64 9.90
CA THR A 36 2.73 -76.48 10.76
C THR A 36 3.00 -75.13 10.07
N ALA A 37 3.87 -75.09 9.05
CA ALA A 37 4.19 -73.87 8.31
C ALA A 37 3.08 -73.40 7.36
N ALA A 38 2.28 -74.34 6.82
CA ALA A 38 1.17 -74.02 5.92
C ALA A 38 0.02 -73.30 6.64
N ILE A 39 -0.24 -73.65 7.91
CA ILE A 39 -1.27 -72.99 8.74
C ILE A 39 -0.80 -71.59 9.15
N ALA A 40 0.48 -71.41 9.50
CA ALA A 40 1.06 -70.09 9.78
C ALA A 40 1.14 -69.18 8.53
N ALA A 41 1.32 -69.75 7.34
CA ALA A 41 1.26 -69.01 6.07
C ALA A 41 -0.16 -68.54 5.72
N ALA A 42 -1.18 -69.37 6.00
CA ALA A 42 -2.59 -69.03 5.80
C ALA A 42 -3.06 -67.87 6.70
N GLU A 43 -2.53 -67.74 7.93
CA GLU A 43 -2.81 -66.60 8.81
C GLU A 43 -2.02 -65.32 8.49
N ARG A 44 -0.86 -65.43 7.82
CA ARG A 44 -0.04 -64.26 7.42
C ARG A 44 -0.59 -63.54 6.20
N ALA A 45 -1.20 -64.26 5.26
CA ALA A 45 -1.76 -63.69 4.03
C ALA A 45 -2.79 -62.55 4.27
N PRO A 46 -3.80 -62.69 5.16
CA PRO A 46 -4.76 -61.61 5.42
C PRO A 46 -4.15 -60.41 6.13
N ARG A 47 -3.16 -60.61 7.03
CA ARG A 47 -2.44 -59.50 7.68
C ARG A 47 -1.60 -58.70 6.68
N LEU A 48 -0.96 -59.37 5.73
CA LEU A 48 -0.21 -58.72 4.65
C LEU A 48 -1.13 -57.91 3.74
N ALA A 49 -2.29 -58.46 3.36
CA ALA A 49 -3.27 -57.77 2.54
C ALA A 49 -3.83 -56.49 3.21
N ILE A 50 -4.13 -56.55 4.51
CA ILE A 50 -4.55 -55.37 5.28
C ILE A 50 -3.43 -54.31 5.31
N THR A 51 -2.18 -54.73 5.54
CA THR A 51 -1.02 -53.82 5.57
C THR A 51 -0.79 -53.14 4.21
N VAL A 52 -0.87 -53.90 3.11
CA VAL A 52 -0.73 -53.38 1.74
C VAL A 52 -1.87 -52.42 1.40
N ASN A 53 -3.12 -52.75 1.77
CA ASN A 53 -4.25 -51.84 1.56
C ASN A 53 -4.11 -50.54 2.35
N ASN A 54 -3.70 -50.61 3.62
CA ASN A 54 -3.42 -49.43 4.44
C ASN A 54 -2.31 -48.57 3.83
N PHE A 55 -1.25 -49.19 3.31
CA PHE A 55 -0.16 -48.49 2.63
C PHE A 55 -0.61 -47.81 1.32
N ILE A 56 -1.41 -48.48 0.50
CA ILE A 56 -1.96 -47.90 -0.73
C ILE A 56 -2.92 -46.75 -0.41
N GLN A 57 -3.79 -46.90 0.61
CA GLN A 57 -4.69 -45.82 1.03
C GLN A 57 -3.91 -44.62 1.58
N PHE A 58 -2.87 -44.86 2.38
CA PHE A 58 -1.96 -43.83 2.85
C PHE A 58 -1.31 -43.07 1.69
N LYS A 59 -0.71 -43.78 0.71
CA LYS A 59 -0.14 -43.17 -0.50
C LYS A 59 -1.15 -42.38 -1.31
N LYS A 60 -2.38 -42.88 -1.48
CA LYS A 60 -3.46 -42.15 -2.17
C LYS A 60 -3.81 -40.85 -1.44
N GLY A 61 -3.86 -40.89 -0.10
CA GLY A 61 -4.07 -39.70 0.73
C GLY A 61 -2.96 -38.67 0.56
N GLU A 62 -1.69 -39.09 0.56
CA GLU A 62 -0.54 -38.20 0.33
C GLU A 62 -0.56 -37.56 -1.05
N ILE A 63 -0.84 -38.34 -2.11
CA ILE A 63 -0.93 -37.81 -3.47
C ILE A 63 -2.05 -36.76 -3.58
N ALA A 64 -3.21 -37.01 -2.99
CA ALA A 64 -4.32 -36.06 -2.98
C ALA A 64 -3.97 -34.76 -2.23
N THR A 65 -3.28 -34.87 -1.09
CA THR A 65 -2.77 -33.71 -0.33
C THR A 65 -1.77 -32.90 -1.15
N LEU A 66 -0.82 -33.56 -1.82
CA LEU A 66 0.19 -32.91 -2.67
C LEU A 66 -0.45 -32.21 -3.87
N GLN A 67 -1.40 -32.85 -4.55
CA GLN A 67 -2.15 -32.24 -5.66
C GLN A 67 -2.88 -30.98 -5.21
N ARG A 68 -3.60 -31.03 -4.08
CA ARG A 68 -4.30 -29.85 -3.54
C ARG A 68 -3.34 -28.71 -3.19
N ILE A 69 -2.15 -29.02 -2.66
CA ILE A 69 -1.13 -28.01 -2.37
C ILE A 69 -0.62 -27.37 -3.68
N LEU A 70 -0.37 -28.16 -4.72
CA LEU A 70 0.05 -27.64 -6.02
C LEU A 70 -1.03 -26.74 -6.63
N ASP A 71 -2.30 -27.15 -6.59
CA ASP A 71 -3.43 -26.34 -7.08
C ASP A 71 -3.55 -25.01 -6.32
N GLU A 72 -3.38 -25.04 -4.99
CA GLU A 72 -3.42 -23.82 -4.17
C GLU A 72 -2.24 -22.88 -4.50
N ILE A 73 -1.05 -23.44 -4.74
CA ILE A 73 0.14 -22.68 -5.16
C ILE A 73 -0.07 -22.04 -6.54
N GLU A 74 -0.61 -22.80 -7.50
CA GLU A 74 -0.91 -22.31 -8.85
C GLU A 74 -1.97 -21.21 -8.81
N LEU A 75 -3.04 -21.40 -8.03
CA LEU A 75 -4.08 -20.38 -7.84
C LEU A 75 -3.51 -19.10 -7.24
N ILE A 76 -2.62 -19.20 -6.25
CA ILE A 76 -1.92 -18.04 -5.68
C ILE A 76 -1.04 -17.36 -6.74
N ALA A 77 -0.29 -18.12 -7.53
CA ALA A 77 0.53 -17.57 -8.60
C ALA A 77 -0.31 -16.82 -9.65
N LEU A 78 -1.38 -17.44 -10.16
CA LEU A 78 -2.32 -16.83 -11.10
C LEU A 78 -2.96 -15.55 -10.53
N LYS A 79 -3.37 -15.59 -9.26
CA LYS A 79 -3.91 -14.41 -8.55
C LYS A 79 -2.87 -13.29 -8.46
N ARG A 80 -1.61 -13.58 -8.16
CA ARG A 80 -0.56 -12.56 -8.09
C ARG A 80 -0.24 -11.97 -9.46
N THR A 81 -0.19 -12.81 -10.49
CA THR A 81 0.01 -12.35 -11.87
C THR A 81 -1.12 -11.40 -12.31
N SER A 82 -2.38 -11.71 -11.95
CA SER A 82 -3.53 -10.85 -12.24
C SER A 82 -3.57 -9.56 -11.40
N GLU A 83 -3.01 -9.58 -10.18
CA GLU A 83 -2.73 -8.38 -9.38
C GLU A 83 -1.56 -7.55 -9.92
N GLY A 84 -0.88 -8.02 -10.98
CA GLY A 84 0.15 -7.28 -11.70
C GLY A 84 1.57 -7.77 -11.47
N LEU A 85 1.80 -8.86 -10.73
CA LEU A 85 3.12 -9.49 -10.56
C LEU A 85 3.56 -10.17 -11.87
N ASN A 86 4.01 -9.36 -12.83
CA ASN A 86 4.57 -9.80 -14.10
C ASN A 86 5.78 -8.94 -14.50
N GLU A 87 6.57 -9.45 -15.44
CA GLU A 87 7.83 -8.84 -15.89
C GLU A 87 7.64 -7.45 -16.50
N ILE A 88 6.55 -7.25 -17.24
CA ILE A 88 6.24 -5.97 -17.90
C ILE A 88 5.98 -4.88 -16.86
N ASN A 89 5.07 -5.14 -15.91
CA ASN A 89 4.77 -4.19 -14.85
C ASN A 89 6.00 -3.90 -13.99
N PHE A 90 6.77 -4.94 -13.64
CA PHE A 90 8.01 -4.77 -12.90
C PHE A 90 8.99 -3.87 -13.66
N THR A 91 9.21 -4.14 -14.95
CA THR A 91 10.11 -3.36 -15.81
C THR A 91 9.65 -1.90 -15.92
N VAL A 92 8.37 -1.66 -16.15
CA VAL A 92 7.78 -0.30 -16.17
C VAL A 92 7.99 0.40 -14.84
N GLY A 93 7.79 -0.29 -13.72
CA GLY A 93 8.03 0.26 -12.38
C GLY A 93 9.49 0.66 -12.16
N VAL A 94 10.45 -0.17 -12.59
CA VAL A 94 11.88 0.12 -12.52
C VAL A 94 12.26 1.31 -13.42
N LEU A 95 11.80 1.30 -14.67
CA LEU A 95 12.05 2.40 -15.62
C LEU A 95 11.45 3.72 -15.13
N ASN A 96 10.27 3.68 -14.52
CA ASN A 96 9.67 4.86 -13.90
C ASN A 96 10.54 5.42 -12.77
N CYS A 97 11.16 4.57 -11.95
CA CYS A 97 12.10 5.02 -10.93
C CYS A 97 13.37 5.65 -11.52
N PHE A 98 13.96 5.05 -12.56
CA PHE A 98 15.10 5.65 -13.25
C PHE A 98 14.75 7.01 -13.88
N PHE A 99 13.59 7.09 -14.52
CA PHE A 99 13.08 8.34 -15.08
C PHE A 99 12.90 9.42 -14.01
N LEU A 100 12.29 9.09 -12.87
CA LEU A 100 12.11 10.03 -11.76
C LEU A 100 13.44 10.51 -11.18
N ILE A 101 14.42 9.62 -11.00
CA ILE A 101 15.76 9.98 -10.52
C ILE A 101 16.46 10.90 -11.52
N TYR A 102 16.37 10.58 -12.82
CA TYR A 102 16.94 11.40 -13.89
C TYR A 102 16.34 12.80 -13.91
N ILE A 103 15.00 12.91 -13.91
CA ILE A 103 14.33 14.23 -13.88
C ILE A 103 14.66 14.99 -12.59
N PHE A 104 14.61 14.34 -11.42
CA PHE A 104 14.93 15.00 -10.15
C PHE A 104 16.37 15.54 -10.09
N GLY A 105 17.33 14.80 -10.66
CA GLY A 105 18.74 15.15 -10.64
C GLY A 105 19.16 16.12 -11.75
N ALA A 106 18.78 15.84 -12.99
CA ALA A 106 19.26 16.53 -14.18
C ALA A 106 18.34 17.67 -14.63
N HIS A 107 17.02 17.51 -14.49
CA HIS A 107 16.00 18.46 -14.99
C HIS A 107 14.93 18.78 -13.92
N PRO A 108 15.34 19.25 -12.72
CA PRO A 108 14.43 19.44 -11.59
C PRO A 108 13.28 20.42 -11.89
N GLU A 109 13.47 21.33 -12.84
CA GLU A 109 12.47 22.29 -13.32
C GLU A 109 11.27 21.64 -14.01
N HIS A 110 11.36 20.38 -14.42
CA HIS A 110 10.29 19.63 -15.06
C HIS A 110 9.60 18.62 -14.13
N LEU A 111 10.08 18.46 -12.88
CA LEU A 111 9.55 17.44 -11.97
C LEU A 111 8.07 17.66 -11.62
N TRP A 112 7.62 18.90 -11.48
CA TRP A 112 6.22 19.22 -11.21
C TRP A 112 5.29 18.74 -12.33
N LEU A 113 5.75 18.77 -13.58
CA LEU A 113 5.00 18.28 -14.73
C LEU A 113 4.87 16.76 -14.67
N VAL A 114 5.96 16.06 -14.32
CA VAL A 114 5.94 14.61 -14.09
C VAL A 114 4.97 14.24 -12.97
N TYR A 115 4.96 15.01 -11.87
CA TYR A 115 4.00 14.83 -10.79
C TYR A 115 2.55 14.94 -11.28
N VAL A 116 2.22 15.96 -12.08
CA VAL A 116 0.87 16.14 -12.64
C VAL A 116 0.49 15.00 -13.59
N ILE A 117 1.35 14.66 -14.55
CA ILE A 117 1.07 13.60 -15.54
C ILE A 117 0.90 12.25 -14.84
N GLN A 118 1.79 11.89 -13.91
CA GLN A 118 1.65 10.66 -13.14
C GLN A 118 0.41 10.70 -12.24
N GLY A 119 0.08 11.84 -11.64
CA GLY A 119 -1.14 12.03 -10.86
C GLY A 119 -2.40 11.75 -11.69
N MET A 120 -2.48 12.32 -12.90
CA MET A 120 -3.60 12.14 -13.83
C MET A 120 -3.74 10.70 -14.34
N TYR A 121 -2.67 9.90 -14.32
CA TYR A 121 -2.72 8.47 -14.70
C TYR A 121 -2.94 7.54 -13.50
N MET A 122 -2.07 7.61 -12.50
CA MET A 122 -1.99 6.64 -11.40
C MET A 122 -3.17 6.75 -10.45
N ILE A 123 -3.67 7.97 -10.20
CA ILE A 123 -4.76 8.19 -9.26
C ILE A 123 -6.10 7.68 -9.83
N PRO A 124 -6.53 8.01 -11.07
CA PRO A 124 -7.76 7.46 -11.63
C PRO A 124 -7.69 5.93 -11.84
N LYS A 125 -6.54 5.41 -12.28
CA LYS A 125 -6.35 3.96 -12.45
C LYS A 125 -6.55 3.22 -11.13
N ARG A 126 -5.94 3.69 -10.05
CA ARG A 126 -6.11 3.09 -8.72
C ARG A 126 -7.55 3.26 -8.20
N PHE A 127 -8.20 4.38 -8.50
CA PHE A 127 -9.60 4.58 -8.12
C PHE A 127 -10.50 3.53 -8.77
N GLY A 128 -10.30 3.25 -10.06
CA GLY A 128 -11.03 2.19 -10.76
C GLY A 128 -10.81 0.81 -10.13
N ILE A 129 -9.59 0.49 -9.68
CA ILE A 129 -9.30 -0.76 -8.96
C ILE A 129 -10.06 -0.80 -7.63
N MET A 130 -10.00 0.28 -6.84
CA MET A 130 -10.63 0.37 -5.52
C MET A 130 -12.16 0.39 -5.58
N TRP A 131 -12.73 1.01 -6.61
CA TRP A 131 -14.16 1.02 -6.86
C TRP A 131 -14.71 -0.38 -7.12
N ASN A 132 -13.94 -1.19 -7.82
CA ASN A 132 -14.30 -2.57 -8.17
C ASN A 132 -13.79 -3.60 -7.15
N ALA A 133 -13.15 -3.16 -6.06
CA ALA A 133 -12.66 -4.05 -5.02
C ALA A 133 -13.82 -4.82 -4.37
N ARG A 134 -13.55 -6.10 -4.09
CA ARG A 134 -14.46 -7.03 -3.41
C ARG A 134 -13.72 -7.66 -2.21
N PRO A 135 -14.43 -7.99 -1.11
CA PRO A 135 -15.88 -7.87 -0.91
C PRO A 135 -16.35 -6.43 -0.67
N LEU A 136 -15.48 -5.55 -0.17
CA LEU A 136 -15.80 -4.16 0.14
C LEU A 136 -15.18 -3.21 -0.90
N ASN A 137 -15.97 -2.26 -1.38
CA ASN A 137 -15.52 -1.17 -2.22
C ASN A 137 -14.67 -0.19 -1.39
N GLN A 138 -13.46 0.09 -1.87
CA GLN A 138 -12.45 0.90 -1.18
C GLN A 138 -12.36 2.34 -1.71
N ALA A 139 -13.30 2.79 -2.55
CA ALA A 139 -13.25 4.11 -3.18
C ALA A 139 -13.23 5.26 -2.16
N LEU A 140 -13.86 5.08 -1.00
CA LEU A 140 -13.85 6.08 0.08
C LEU A 140 -12.48 6.25 0.74
N TYR A 141 -11.47 5.46 0.36
CA TYR A 141 -10.10 5.73 0.77
C TYR A 141 -9.60 7.07 0.22
N TYR A 142 -10.19 7.57 -0.86
CA TYR A 142 -9.82 8.83 -1.49
C TYR A 142 -10.28 10.04 -0.68
N LEU A 143 -11.15 9.84 0.31
CA LEU A 143 -11.52 10.87 1.29
C LEU A 143 -10.48 11.02 2.39
N ASP A 144 -9.46 10.17 2.44
CA ASP A 144 -8.39 10.28 3.44
C ASP A 144 -7.44 11.44 3.11
N PHE A 145 -6.79 11.98 4.14
CA PHE A 145 -6.04 13.25 4.05
C PHE A 145 -5.02 13.25 2.92
N CYS A 146 -4.19 12.21 2.84
CA CYS A 146 -3.08 12.17 1.89
C CYS A 146 -3.57 12.20 0.43
N TRP A 147 -4.71 11.57 0.15
CA TRP A 147 -5.33 11.60 -1.18
C TRP A 147 -5.89 12.98 -1.51
N MET A 148 -6.66 13.56 -0.59
CA MET A 148 -7.25 14.89 -0.78
C MET A 148 -6.18 15.95 -1.01
N MET A 149 -5.06 15.89 -0.30
CA MET A 149 -3.95 16.83 -0.50
C MET A 149 -3.27 16.67 -1.86
N ASN A 150 -3.16 15.45 -2.38
CA ASN A 150 -2.64 15.22 -3.73
C ASN A 150 -3.61 15.75 -4.79
N PHE A 151 -4.93 15.59 -4.61
CA PHE A 151 -5.92 16.21 -5.50
C PHE A 151 -5.83 17.73 -5.50
N VAL A 152 -5.81 18.34 -4.32
CA VAL A 152 -5.66 19.79 -4.17
C VAL A 152 -4.37 20.26 -4.84
N GLY A 153 -3.24 19.60 -4.57
CA GLY A 153 -1.96 19.97 -5.19
C GLY A 153 -1.96 19.87 -6.72
N ASN A 154 -2.48 18.78 -7.28
CA ASN A 154 -2.59 18.61 -8.73
C ASN A 154 -3.52 19.67 -9.36
N ILE A 155 -4.68 19.93 -8.75
CA ILE A 155 -5.64 20.93 -9.23
C ILE A 155 -5.03 22.32 -9.19
N VAL A 156 -4.37 22.69 -8.09
CA VAL A 156 -3.71 24.00 -7.96
C VAL A 156 -2.66 24.19 -9.06
N ILE A 157 -1.79 23.20 -9.27
CA ILE A 157 -0.76 23.29 -10.32
C ILE A 157 -1.41 23.40 -11.72
N LEU A 158 -2.44 22.61 -12.01
CA LEU A 158 -3.17 22.68 -13.28
C LEU A 158 -3.83 24.04 -13.50
N VAL A 159 -4.46 24.62 -12.47
CA VAL A 159 -5.05 25.96 -12.54
C VAL A 159 -3.98 27.01 -12.81
N LEU A 160 -2.84 26.96 -12.11
CA LEU A 160 -1.73 27.89 -12.35
C LEU A 160 -1.16 27.76 -13.77
N MET A 161 -1.08 26.53 -14.29
CA MET A 161 -0.66 26.27 -15.67
C MET A 161 -1.64 26.89 -16.66
N ILE A 162 -2.95 26.62 -16.54
CA ILE A 162 -3.99 27.16 -17.42
C ILE A 162 -3.98 28.70 -17.39
N VAL A 163 -3.91 29.29 -16.20
CA VAL A 163 -3.88 30.75 -16.04
C VAL A 163 -2.62 31.34 -16.68
N GLY A 164 -1.45 30.72 -16.52
CA GLY A 164 -0.23 31.17 -17.19
C GLY A 164 -0.28 31.05 -18.71
N MET A 165 -1.00 30.05 -19.26
CA MET A 165 -1.24 29.95 -20.71
C MET A 165 -2.14 31.10 -21.19
N MET A 166 -3.18 31.42 -20.44
CA MET A 166 -4.13 32.50 -20.78
C MET A 166 -3.48 33.89 -20.67
N ASP A 167 -2.74 34.14 -19.60
CA ASP A 167 -2.05 35.42 -19.38
C ASP A 167 -1.03 35.69 -20.51
N GLY A 168 -0.31 34.65 -20.96
CA GLY A 168 0.63 34.78 -22.08
C GLY A 168 -0.02 35.11 -23.42
N ALA A 169 -1.23 34.58 -23.67
CA ALA A 169 -1.99 34.94 -24.87
C ALA A 169 -2.52 36.38 -24.82
N ALA A 170 -2.97 36.84 -23.64
CA ALA A 170 -3.47 38.20 -23.46
C ALA A 170 -2.37 39.28 -23.53
N GLU A 171 -1.14 38.95 -23.10
CA GLU A 171 0.03 39.84 -23.23
C GLU A 171 0.35 40.14 -24.70
N GLU A 172 0.27 39.11 -25.55
CA GLU A 172 0.50 39.25 -26.99
C GLU A 172 -0.55 40.15 -27.67
N GLU A 173 -1.75 40.27 -27.09
CA GLU A 173 -2.83 41.13 -27.58
C GLU A 173 -2.84 42.55 -26.96
N GLY A 174 -1.84 42.91 -26.15
CA GLY A 174 -1.77 44.23 -25.49
C GLY A 174 -2.77 44.43 -24.35
N GLY A 175 -3.34 43.34 -23.81
CA GLY A 175 -4.30 43.36 -22.71
C GLY A 175 -3.69 43.74 -21.36
N ARG A 176 -4.47 44.42 -20.51
CA ARG A 176 -4.06 44.77 -19.13
C ARG A 176 -3.83 43.50 -18.29
N HIS A 177 -2.64 43.40 -17.69
CA HIS A 177 -2.26 42.37 -16.73
C HIS A 177 -3.05 42.45 -15.42
N GLY A 178 -4.15 41.72 -15.35
CA GLY A 178 -4.83 41.39 -14.10
C GLY A 178 -4.99 39.88 -14.01
N GLY A 179 -3.92 39.16 -13.69
CA GLY A 179 -3.92 37.70 -13.67
C GLY A 179 -5.11 37.14 -12.86
N LEU A 180 -5.76 36.11 -13.40
CA LEU A 180 -7.01 35.54 -12.86
C LEU A 180 -6.88 35.04 -11.40
N VAL A 181 -5.66 34.73 -10.97
CA VAL A 181 -5.35 34.27 -9.61
C VAL A 181 -4.43 35.28 -8.94
N SER A 182 -4.93 35.90 -7.88
CA SER A 182 -4.19 36.91 -7.10
C SER A 182 -2.91 36.34 -6.50
N ASN A 183 -1.88 37.18 -6.34
CA ASN A 183 -0.62 36.77 -5.71
C ASN A 183 -0.83 36.24 -4.28
N ALA A 184 -1.78 36.82 -3.54
CA ALA A 184 -2.14 36.35 -2.20
C ALA A 184 -2.69 34.91 -2.21
N ALA A 185 -3.54 34.57 -3.19
CA ALA A 185 -4.03 33.19 -3.32
C ALA A 185 -2.91 32.22 -3.72
N ARG A 186 -2.03 32.62 -4.65
CA ARG A 186 -0.86 31.81 -5.05
C ARG A 186 0.06 31.52 -3.86
N GLU A 187 0.34 32.55 -3.07
CA GLU A 187 1.15 32.45 -1.86
C GLU A 187 0.50 31.56 -0.80
N ALA A 188 -0.79 31.74 -0.52
CA ALA A 188 -1.52 30.91 0.43
C ALA A 188 -1.52 29.41 0.04
N PHE A 189 -1.76 29.10 -1.25
CA PHE A 189 -1.69 27.72 -1.73
C PHE A 189 -0.28 27.15 -1.67
N PHE A 190 0.74 27.94 -2.03
CA PHE A 190 2.12 27.51 -1.92
C PHE A 190 2.49 27.20 -0.47
N ASN A 191 2.15 28.10 0.45
CA ASN A 191 2.35 27.93 1.89
C ASN A 191 1.66 26.67 2.42
N ALA A 192 0.41 26.42 2.04
CA ALA A 192 -0.33 25.23 2.46
C ALA A 192 0.30 23.94 1.92
N LEU A 193 0.61 23.90 0.61
CA LEU A 193 1.18 22.72 -0.04
C LEU A 193 2.59 22.41 0.47
N LEU A 194 3.39 23.45 0.75
CA LEU A 194 4.74 23.31 1.28
C LEU A 194 4.72 22.62 2.65
N GLY A 195 3.94 23.11 3.61
CA GLY A 195 3.92 22.53 4.95
C GLY A 195 3.22 21.17 4.99
N VAL A 196 2.17 20.94 4.21
CA VAL A 196 1.52 19.63 4.10
C VAL A 196 2.45 18.58 3.47
N SER A 197 3.12 18.92 2.37
CA SER A 197 3.98 17.98 1.64
C SER A 197 5.23 17.60 2.43
N THR A 198 5.88 18.59 3.05
CA THR A 198 7.13 18.39 3.81
C THR A 198 6.89 17.97 5.26
N GLY A 199 5.67 18.13 5.79
CA GLY A 199 5.30 17.65 7.11
C GLY A 199 4.52 16.33 7.02
N PRO A 200 3.18 16.35 7.10
CA PRO A 200 2.33 15.16 7.13
C PRO A 200 2.59 14.12 6.05
N LEU A 201 2.70 14.50 4.76
CA LEU A 201 2.83 13.51 3.68
C LEU A 201 4.18 12.78 3.74
N MET A 202 5.25 13.53 4.00
CA MET A 202 6.58 12.94 4.21
C MET A 202 6.65 12.12 5.50
N GLY A 203 6.06 12.61 6.60
CA GLY A 203 5.96 11.90 7.88
C GLY A 203 5.16 10.60 7.79
N ALA A 204 4.07 10.60 7.01
CA ALA A 204 3.26 9.41 6.74
C ALA A 204 4.09 8.31 6.07
N ASN A 205 5.07 8.65 5.21
CA ASN A 205 5.98 7.66 4.66
C ASN A 205 6.86 7.00 5.74
N ILE A 206 7.24 7.72 6.78
CA ILE A 206 8.02 7.17 7.90
C ILE A 206 7.16 6.22 8.74
N VAL A 207 5.92 6.61 9.04
CA VAL A 207 5.06 5.88 10.00
C VAL A 207 4.30 4.72 9.34
N LEU A 208 3.83 4.88 8.11
CA LEU A 208 2.90 3.94 7.49
C LEU A 208 3.63 2.78 6.80
N PRO A 209 3.53 1.54 7.31
CA PRO A 209 4.29 0.39 6.79
C PRO A 209 3.83 -0.05 5.40
N PHE A 210 2.65 0.40 4.97
CA PHE A 210 2.12 0.07 3.65
C PHE A 210 2.80 0.87 2.52
N VAL A 211 3.46 2.00 2.83
CA VAL A 211 4.23 2.78 1.86
C VAL A 211 5.53 2.04 1.56
N ALA A 212 5.58 1.41 0.39
CA ALA A 212 6.66 0.55 -0.05
C ALA A 212 6.88 0.65 -1.56
N CYS A 213 8.10 0.39 -2.00
CA CYS A 213 8.45 0.35 -3.41
C CYS A 213 8.20 -1.06 -3.98
N LEU A 214 7.01 -1.29 -4.56
CA LEU A 214 6.66 -2.54 -5.24
C LEU A 214 6.47 -2.30 -6.73
N PHE A 215 7.56 -2.39 -7.49
CA PHE A 215 7.60 -2.08 -8.93
C PHE A 215 6.49 -2.72 -9.77
N HIS A 216 6.01 -3.92 -9.44
CA HIS A 216 4.96 -4.62 -10.19
C HIS A 216 3.53 -4.20 -9.83
N ASP A 217 3.32 -3.59 -8.65
CA ASP A 217 1.99 -3.30 -8.12
C ASP A 217 1.69 -1.80 -8.23
N VAL A 218 0.90 -1.45 -9.23
CA VAL A 218 0.47 -0.07 -9.50
C VAL A 218 -0.24 0.53 -8.29
N SER A 219 -1.05 -0.23 -7.55
CA SER A 219 -1.79 0.29 -6.40
C SER A 219 -0.81 0.71 -5.30
N THR A 220 0.15 -0.16 -4.97
CA THR A 220 1.19 0.16 -3.99
C THR A 220 2.08 1.31 -4.48
N MET A 221 2.46 1.34 -5.77
CA MET A 221 3.25 2.43 -6.34
C MET A 221 2.51 3.77 -6.31
N THR A 222 1.19 3.82 -6.55
CA THR A 222 0.41 5.05 -6.35
C THR A 222 0.45 5.47 -4.88
N GLY A 223 0.46 4.51 -3.95
CA GLY A 223 0.61 4.78 -2.52
C GLY A 223 1.95 5.41 -2.18
N LEU A 224 3.03 4.97 -2.83
CA LEU A 224 4.34 5.60 -2.71
C LEU A 224 4.36 7.00 -3.33
N PHE A 225 3.82 7.13 -4.55
CA PHE A 225 3.74 8.38 -5.30
C PHE A 225 3.12 9.51 -4.47
N ILE A 226 1.94 9.28 -3.87
CA ILE A 226 1.23 10.33 -3.12
C ILE A 226 1.95 10.81 -1.86
N HIS A 227 2.95 10.07 -1.35
CA HIS A 227 3.72 10.44 -0.16
C HIS A 227 5.13 10.94 -0.48
N VAL A 228 5.74 10.49 -1.59
CA VAL A 228 7.13 10.84 -1.97
C VAL A 228 7.18 11.98 -2.96
N MET A 229 6.30 12.02 -3.96
CA MET A 229 6.38 13.03 -5.00
C MET A 229 6.09 14.45 -4.48
N PRO A 230 5.07 14.69 -3.62
CA PRO A 230 4.84 16.04 -3.10
C PRO A 230 6.05 16.69 -2.42
N PRO A 231 6.77 16.05 -1.46
CA PRO A 231 7.97 16.64 -0.89
C PRO A 231 9.10 16.80 -1.92
N MET A 232 9.26 15.88 -2.89
CA MET A 232 10.25 16.07 -3.96
C MET A 232 9.93 17.29 -4.84
N VAL A 233 8.66 17.52 -5.18
CA VAL A 233 8.22 18.69 -5.93
C VAL A 233 8.43 19.96 -5.11
N MET A 234 8.08 19.96 -3.83
CA MET A 234 8.34 21.11 -2.96
C MET A 234 9.84 21.39 -2.79
N TYR A 235 10.70 20.35 -2.79
CA TYR A 235 12.15 20.53 -2.83
C TYR A 235 12.61 21.27 -4.08
N THR A 236 12.10 20.94 -5.26
CA THR A 236 12.49 21.65 -6.49
C THR A 236 11.95 23.08 -6.51
N PHE A 237 10.71 23.32 -6.09
CA PHE A 237 10.19 24.69 -5.97
C PHE A 237 11.00 25.57 -5.01
N MET A 238 11.33 25.05 -3.82
CA MET A 238 12.05 25.80 -2.79
C MET A 238 13.51 26.05 -3.15
N TRP A 239 14.21 25.01 -3.62
CA TRP A 239 15.67 25.03 -3.72
C TRP A 239 16.20 25.11 -5.16
N LYS A 240 15.31 24.99 -6.14
CA LYS A 240 15.57 25.07 -7.58
C LYS A 240 14.59 26.02 -8.28
N GLY A 241 13.95 26.90 -7.52
CA GLY A 241 12.95 27.85 -8.03
C GLY A 241 13.48 28.75 -9.16
N ASP A 242 14.78 29.06 -9.18
CA ASP A 242 15.41 29.84 -10.26
C ASP A 242 15.32 29.12 -11.60
N LEU A 243 15.65 27.83 -11.64
CA LEU A 243 15.56 26.99 -12.85
C LEU A 243 14.10 26.86 -13.32
N ILE A 244 13.16 26.74 -12.38
CA ILE A 244 11.72 26.71 -12.71
C ILE A 244 11.27 28.04 -13.32
N ARG A 245 11.67 29.18 -12.75
CA ARG A 245 11.34 30.50 -13.30
C ARG A 245 11.94 30.72 -14.68
N GLU A 246 13.16 30.24 -14.90
CA GLU A 246 13.83 30.34 -16.19
C GLU A 246 13.16 29.47 -17.27
N ALA A 247 12.85 28.22 -16.95
CA ALA A 247 12.21 27.29 -17.89
C ALA A 247 10.71 27.56 -18.09
N TRP A 248 10.03 28.13 -17.09
CA TRP A 248 8.58 28.31 -17.04
C TRP A 248 8.14 29.72 -16.58
N PRO A 249 8.66 30.80 -17.19
CA PRO A 249 8.49 32.16 -16.69
C PRO A 249 7.03 32.63 -16.70
N ARG A 250 6.20 32.09 -17.60
CA ARG A 250 4.77 32.41 -17.73
C ARG A 250 3.89 31.71 -16.69
N PHE A 251 4.32 30.57 -16.16
CA PHE A 251 3.48 29.75 -15.27
C PHE A 251 3.74 30.03 -13.79
N PHE A 252 5.02 30.22 -13.45
CA PHE A 252 5.45 30.36 -12.07
C PHE A 252 6.26 31.65 -11.90
N SER A 253 5.59 32.72 -11.46
CA SER A 253 6.29 33.96 -11.12
C SER A 253 7.22 33.78 -9.91
N LEU A 254 6.87 32.88 -8.98
CA LEU A 254 7.53 32.57 -7.70
C LEU A 254 8.06 33.78 -6.91
N SER A 255 7.58 34.99 -7.21
CA SER A 255 8.04 36.24 -6.59
C SER A 255 7.66 36.34 -5.12
N TYR A 256 6.63 35.58 -4.71
CA TYR A 256 6.22 35.41 -3.33
C TYR A 256 7.11 34.45 -2.54
N VAL A 257 7.89 33.55 -3.18
CA VAL A 257 8.68 32.53 -2.47
C VAL A 257 9.69 33.14 -1.50
N GLN A 258 10.28 34.29 -1.84
CA GLN A 258 11.21 35.01 -0.97
C GLN A 258 10.53 35.65 0.25
N LYS A 259 9.20 35.85 0.18
CA LYS A 259 8.40 36.43 1.27
C LYS A 259 7.81 35.36 2.18
N VAL A 260 7.89 34.09 1.79
CA VAL A 260 7.36 32.97 2.56
C VAL A 260 8.01 32.93 3.94
N ARG A 261 7.16 32.98 4.97
CA ARG A 261 7.56 32.78 6.36
C ARG A 261 6.98 31.48 6.86
N TYR A 262 7.77 30.71 7.61
CA TYR A 262 7.26 29.44 8.11
C TYR A 262 6.21 29.63 9.21
N PHE A 263 6.48 30.55 10.14
CA PHE A 263 5.61 30.87 11.27
C PHE A 263 4.90 32.21 11.06
N PRO A 264 3.71 32.38 11.66
CA PRO A 264 2.99 33.66 11.70
C PRO A 264 3.84 34.82 12.25
N GLU A 265 3.55 36.05 11.82
CA GLU A 265 4.17 37.26 12.38
C GLU A 265 3.97 37.40 13.90
N ASN A 266 2.79 37.04 14.39
CA ASN A 266 2.40 37.23 15.79
C ASN A 266 2.78 36.07 16.72
N GLY A 267 3.58 35.11 16.25
CA GLY A 267 4.08 34.01 17.08
C GLY A 267 4.16 32.66 16.37
N MET A 268 4.70 31.66 17.07
CA MET A 268 4.94 30.32 16.50
C MET A 268 3.66 29.51 16.29
N PHE A 269 2.60 29.79 17.04
CA PHE A 269 1.38 28.99 17.04
C PHE A 269 0.29 29.61 16.17
N PHE A 270 -0.43 28.75 15.45
CA PHE A 270 -1.62 29.16 14.70
C PHE A 270 -2.74 29.55 15.67
N VAL A 271 -3.27 30.77 15.50
CA VAL A 271 -4.46 31.25 16.20
C VAL A 271 -5.51 31.59 15.14
N PRO A 272 -6.72 30.98 15.18
CA PRO A 272 -7.77 31.26 14.19
C PRO A 272 -8.01 32.75 13.99
N GLY A 273 -8.06 33.19 12.73
CA GLY A 273 -8.15 34.62 12.37
C GLY A 273 -6.80 35.34 12.19
N SER A 274 -5.69 34.68 12.53
CA SER A 274 -4.32 35.14 12.26
C SER A 274 -3.45 33.98 11.74
N GLY A 275 -2.30 34.26 11.13
CA GLY A 275 -1.35 33.21 10.73
C GLY A 275 -1.52 32.62 9.32
N LEU A 276 -2.55 33.05 8.56
CA LEU A 276 -2.71 32.68 7.15
C LEU A 276 -1.68 33.37 6.21
N ASP A 277 -0.78 34.16 6.79
CA ASP A 277 0.42 34.71 6.16
C ASP A 277 1.62 33.74 6.19
N SER A 278 1.48 32.56 6.81
CA SER A 278 2.61 31.63 7.05
C SER A 278 2.37 30.21 6.51
N VAL A 279 3.46 29.46 6.30
CA VAL A 279 3.43 28.04 5.92
C VAL A 279 2.67 27.20 6.94
N ALA A 280 3.02 27.33 8.23
CA ALA A 280 2.39 26.55 9.29
C ALA A 280 0.90 26.86 9.40
N GLY A 281 0.51 28.14 9.40
CA GLY A 281 -0.91 28.52 9.52
C GLY A 281 -1.75 28.09 8.33
N ASN A 282 -1.28 28.28 7.09
CA ASN A 282 -1.99 27.80 5.89
C ASN A 282 -2.11 26.27 5.87
N SER A 283 -1.06 25.55 6.27
CA SER A 283 -1.08 24.08 6.31
C SER A 283 -2.04 23.53 7.36
N ILE A 284 -2.09 24.16 8.54
CA ILE A 284 -3.04 23.81 9.61
C ILE A 284 -4.47 24.12 9.17
N ALA A 285 -4.71 25.28 8.57
CA ALA A 285 -6.03 25.63 8.04
C ALA A 285 -6.50 24.62 6.98
N LEU A 286 -5.63 24.22 6.04
CA LEU A 286 -5.94 23.22 5.03
C LEU A 286 -6.20 21.83 5.66
N TYR A 287 -5.44 21.44 6.69
CA TYR A 287 -5.68 20.21 7.44
C TYR A 287 -7.06 20.23 8.12
N LEU A 288 -7.41 21.31 8.82
CA LEU A 288 -8.70 21.46 9.50
C LEU A 288 -9.88 21.50 8.52
N LEU A 289 -9.68 22.11 7.35
CA LEU A 289 -10.68 22.13 6.26
C LEU A 289 -11.01 20.72 5.76
N TRP A 290 -10.06 19.78 5.81
CA TRP A 290 -10.32 18.36 5.54
C TRP A 290 -10.86 17.62 6.77
N TRP A 291 -10.21 17.80 7.92
CA TRP A 291 -10.45 17.02 9.13
C TRP A 291 -11.88 17.20 9.63
N ILE A 292 -12.41 18.44 9.64
CA ILE A 292 -13.76 18.72 10.13
C ILE A 292 -14.82 17.99 9.29
N PRO A 293 -14.90 18.18 7.95
CA PRO A 293 -15.85 17.42 7.13
C PRO A 293 -15.65 15.90 7.21
N TYR A 294 -14.41 15.42 7.23
CA TYR A 294 -14.12 13.98 7.30
C TYR A 294 -14.62 13.37 8.62
N VAL A 295 -14.33 14.01 9.75
CA VAL A 295 -14.80 13.56 11.07
C VAL A 295 -16.32 13.61 11.14
N CYS A 296 -16.96 14.70 10.68
CA CYS A 296 -18.42 14.77 10.62
C CYS A 296 -19.01 13.64 9.77
N PHE A 297 -18.46 13.39 8.58
CA PHE A 297 -18.87 12.27 7.71
C PHE A 297 -18.75 10.92 8.43
N MET A 298 -17.62 10.67 9.10
CA MET A 298 -17.38 9.42 9.83
C MET A 298 -18.37 9.24 11.00
N LEU A 299 -18.64 10.30 11.76
CA LEU A 299 -19.56 10.27 12.89
C LEU A 299 -21.03 10.11 12.47
N VAL A 300 -21.43 10.62 11.30
CA VAL A 300 -22.82 10.56 10.83
C VAL A 300 -23.14 9.21 10.20
N ILE A 301 -22.27 8.69 9.33
CA ILE A 301 -22.48 7.40 8.65
C ILE A 301 -21.21 6.57 8.47
N GLY A 302 -20.03 7.19 8.42
CA GLY A 302 -18.83 6.52 7.91
C GLY A 302 -18.38 5.33 8.76
N ILE A 303 -18.50 5.39 10.09
CA ILE A 303 -18.08 4.31 11.01
C ILE A 303 -18.85 3.00 10.77
N ASP A 304 -20.12 3.07 10.37
CA ASP A 304 -20.97 1.89 10.24
C ASP A 304 -20.93 1.26 8.84
N LEU A 305 -20.23 1.88 7.87
CA LEU A 305 -20.23 1.45 6.47
C LEU A 305 -19.78 -0.01 6.22
N PRO A 306 -18.71 -0.54 6.86
CA PRO A 306 -18.28 -1.91 6.66
C PRO A 306 -18.88 -2.90 7.68
N ARG A 307 -19.79 -2.46 8.55
CA ARG A 307 -20.33 -3.29 9.63
C ARG A 307 -21.10 -4.47 9.05
N LYS A 308 -20.81 -5.69 9.53
CA LYS A 308 -21.43 -6.93 9.02
C LYS A 308 -22.86 -7.15 9.52
N TYR A 309 -23.15 -6.70 10.73
CA TYR A 309 -24.44 -6.89 11.41
C TYR A 309 -24.96 -5.54 11.91
N ASN A 310 -26.25 -5.29 11.82
CA ASN A 310 -26.83 -4.09 12.41
C ASN A 310 -26.98 -4.24 13.94
N SER A 311 -27.45 -3.20 14.63
CA SER A 311 -27.67 -3.21 16.08
C SER A 311 -28.64 -4.30 16.56
N ASN A 312 -29.45 -4.84 15.66
CA ASN A 312 -30.41 -5.91 15.95
C ASN A 312 -29.84 -7.31 15.66
N GLY A 313 -28.56 -7.41 15.28
CA GLY A 313 -27.90 -8.66 14.92
C GLY A 313 -28.20 -9.18 13.51
N ASN A 314 -28.97 -8.45 12.69
CA ASN A 314 -29.29 -8.87 11.32
C ASN A 314 -28.14 -8.49 10.37
N PRO A 315 -27.85 -9.30 9.32
CA PRO A 315 -26.84 -8.97 8.32
C PRO A 315 -27.08 -7.61 7.64
N ALA A 316 -26.05 -6.75 7.60
CA ALA A 316 -26.11 -5.38 7.10
C ALA A 316 -25.61 -5.20 5.65
N ASN A 317 -25.16 -6.28 4.99
CA ASN A 317 -24.64 -6.28 3.60
C ASN A 317 -23.63 -5.14 3.32
N PRO A 318 -22.49 -5.09 4.03
CA PRO A 318 -21.57 -3.98 3.94
C PRO A 318 -21.01 -3.82 2.53
N LYS A 319 -21.00 -2.58 2.04
CA LYS A 319 -20.58 -2.25 0.67
C LYS A 319 -19.28 -1.46 0.60
N TYR A 320 -19.01 -0.60 1.57
CA TYR A 320 -17.92 0.36 1.51
C TYR A 320 -16.96 0.23 2.68
N ASP A 321 -15.72 0.64 2.47
CA ASP A 321 -14.64 0.61 3.44
C ASP A 321 -13.86 1.94 3.38
N THR A 322 -13.27 2.35 4.50
CA THR A 322 -12.46 3.58 4.58
C THR A 322 -11.06 3.27 5.13
N VAL A 323 -10.12 4.22 4.99
CA VAL A 323 -8.75 4.07 5.51
C VAL A 323 -8.74 3.82 7.03
N PHE A 324 -9.66 4.45 7.78
CA PHE A 324 -9.84 4.18 9.20
C PHE A 324 -10.05 2.68 9.47
N HIS A 325 -11.05 2.08 8.84
CA HIS A 325 -11.37 0.66 9.03
C HIS A 325 -10.23 -0.26 8.61
N SER A 326 -9.56 0.05 7.49
CA SER A 326 -8.36 -0.67 7.05
C SER A 326 -7.26 -0.66 8.10
N THR A 327 -6.99 0.52 8.67
CA THR A 327 -5.94 0.72 9.67
C THR A 327 -6.29 0.04 10.99
N MET A 328 -7.57 0.09 11.39
CA MET A 328 -8.07 -0.61 12.57
C MET A 328 -7.86 -2.13 12.46
N ARG A 329 -8.22 -2.73 11.31
CA ARG A 329 -7.98 -4.16 11.02
C ARG A 329 -6.51 -4.54 10.96
N GLN A 330 -5.63 -3.61 10.58
CA GLN A 330 -4.18 -3.84 10.49
C GLN A 330 -3.45 -3.76 11.84
N GLY A 331 -4.20 -3.66 12.95
CA GLY A 331 -3.66 -3.78 14.30
C GLY A 331 -3.85 -2.54 15.17
N ALA A 332 -4.28 -1.41 14.60
CA ALA A 332 -4.55 -0.22 15.41
C ALA A 332 -5.66 -0.47 16.44
N CYS A 333 -6.68 -1.28 16.11
CA CYS A 333 -7.73 -1.67 17.07
C CYS A 333 -7.17 -2.45 18.26
N VAL A 334 -6.20 -3.33 18.03
CA VAL A 334 -5.54 -4.10 19.10
C VAL A 334 -4.70 -3.18 19.97
N ALA A 335 -3.88 -2.32 19.36
CA ALA A 335 -3.04 -1.37 20.09
C ALA A 335 -3.89 -0.39 20.92
N ILE A 336 -4.94 0.20 20.34
CA ILE A 336 -5.84 1.13 21.03
C ILE A 336 -6.58 0.41 22.16
N GLY A 337 -7.13 -0.78 21.86
CA GLY A 337 -7.87 -1.60 22.82
C GLY A 337 -7.02 -1.94 24.05
N GLN A 338 -5.80 -2.41 23.85
CA GLN A 338 -4.92 -2.80 24.95
C GLN A 338 -4.41 -1.61 25.76
N VAL A 339 -3.99 -0.53 25.08
CA VAL A 339 -3.31 0.62 25.75
C VAL A 339 -4.31 1.55 26.42
N PHE A 340 -5.43 1.87 25.78
CA PHE A 340 -6.35 2.92 26.26
C PHE A 340 -7.65 2.38 26.84
N ARG A 341 -8.04 1.15 26.50
CA ARG A 341 -9.35 0.59 26.87
C ARG A 341 -9.26 -0.59 27.84
N GLY A 342 -8.06 -1.15 28.06
CA GLY A 342 -7.90 -2.41 28.79
C GLY A 342 -8.60 -3.60 28.13
N ARG A 343 -8.93 -3.49 26.82
CA ARG A 343 -9.62 -4.51 26.04
C ARG A 343 -8.67 -5.68 25.77
N SER A 344 -9.17 -6.90 25.90
CA SER A 344 -8.37 -8.09 25.61
C SER A 344 -8.04 -8.16 24.11
N LYS A 345 -6.94 -8.85 23.76
CA LYS A 345 -6.55 -9.03 22.36
C LYS A 345 -7.61 -9.79 21.56
N SER A 346 -8.25 -10.79 22.16
CA SER A 346 -9.32 -11.57 21.52
C SER A 346 -10.50 -10.68 21.16
N ASP A 347 -10.92 -9.78 22.06
CA ASP A 347 -12.07 -8.90 21.79
C ASP A 347 -11.75 -7.89 20.67
N SER A 348 -10.52 -7.34 20.65
CA SER A 348 -10.09 -6.48 19.54
C SER A 348 -10.02 -7.23 18.21
N LEU A 349 -9.58 -8.50 18.22
CA LEU A 349 -9.59 -9.33 17.00
C LEU A 349 -11.01 -9.62 16.53
N GLN A 350 -11.94 -9.90 17.46
CA GLN A 350 -13.36 -10.07 17.13
C GLN A 350 -13.94 -8.79 16.50
N GLN A 351 -13.64 -7.61 17.05
CA GLN A 351 -14.06 -6.34 16.45
C GLN A 351 -13.50 -6.13 15.03
N CYS A 352 -12.23 -6.49 14.81
CA CYS A 352 -11.62 -6.46 13.48
C CYS A 352 -12.31 -7.42 12.50
N GLU A 353 -12.68 -8.61 12.96
CA GLU A 353 -13.40 -9.60 12.15
C GLU A 353 -14.82 -9.13 11.82
N ASP A 354 -15.52 -8.53 12.77
CA ASP A 354 -16.91 -8.08 12.60
C ASP A 354 -17.04 -6.70 11.93
N ASN A 355 -15.92 -5.98 11.77
CA ASN A 355 -15.89 -4.56 11.37
C ASN A 355 -16.80 -3.70 12.27
N CYS A 356 -16.84 -4.00 13.57
CA CYS A 356 -17.64 -3.27 14.53
C CYS A 356 -16.72 -2.50 15.46
N PHE A 357 -16.35 -1.28 15.05
CA PHE A 357 -15.47 -0.41 15.83
C PHE A 357 -16.28 0.60 16.64
N ASP A 358 -15.81 0.89 17.85
CA ASP A 358 -16.48 1.80 18.76
C ASP A 358 -16.17 3.28 18.40
N LEU A 359 -17.13 4.17 18.71
CA LEU A 359 -16.95 5.62 18.59
C LEU A 359 -15.71 6.12 19.35
N VAL A 360 -15.43 5.53 20.51
CA VAL A 360 -14.26 5.87 21.35
C VAL A 360 -12.96 5.53 20.62
N ASP A 361 -12.88 4.38 19.94
CA ASP A 361 -11.68 3.98 19.20
C ASP A 361 -11.46 4.91 18.01
N PHE A 362 -12.54 5.34 17.35
CA PHE A 362 -12.48 6.35 16.29
C PHE A 362 -11.98 7.71 16.81
N PHE A 363 -12.49 8.21 17.94
CA PHE A 363 -12.02 9.46 18.53
C PHE A 363 -10.54 9.40 18.92
N ILE A 364 -10.10 8.30 19.54
CA ILE A 364 -8.69 8.09 19.88
C ILE A 364 -7.83 8.10 18.60
N TYR A 365 -8.24 7.35 17.57
CA TYR A 365 -7.54 7.31 16.29
C TYR A 365 -7.42 8.70 15.66
N MET A 366 -8.52 9.44 15.53
CA MET A 366 -8.51 10.76 14.88
C MET A 366 -7.75 11.81 15.68
N THR A 367 -7.72 11.66 17.01
CA THR A 367 -6.89 12.49 17.90
C THR A 367 -5.41 12.24 17.62
N PHE A 368 -4.98 10.96 17.58
CA PHE A 368 -3.60 10.61 17.22
C PHE A 368 -3.22 11.07 15.82
N HIS A 369 -4.13 10.90 14.84
CA HIS A 369 -3.91 11.38 13.48
C HIS A 369 -3.68 12.89 13.45
N MET A 370 -4.52 13.66 14.16
CA MET A 370 -4.36 15.12 14.28
C MET A 370 -3.04 15.50 14.93
N PHE A 371 -2.71 14.93 16.08
CA PHE A 371 -1.43 15.23 16.75
C PHE A 371 -0.24 14.87 15.87
N ALA A 372 -0.24 13.71 15.21
CA ALA A 372 0.84 13.29 14.33
C ALA A 372 0.98 14.22 13.11
N ALA A 373 -0.11 14.57 12.44
CA ALA A 373 -0.10 15.45 11.28
C ALA A 373 0.38 16.86 11.66
N LEU A 374 -0.21 17.47 12.70
CA LEU A 374 0.18 18.80 13.14
C LEU A 374 1.64 18.82 13.63
N SER A 375 2.07 17.83 14.41
CA SER A 375 3.46 17.73 14.86
C SER A 375 4.43 17.56 13.69
N ALA A 376 4.06 16.82 12.64
CA ALA A 376 4.90 16.65 11.46
C ALA A 376 5.16 17.98 10.72
N ILE A 377 4.20 18.92 10.72
CA ILE A 377 4.41 20.27 10.19
C ILE A 377 5.57 20.93 10.96
N TYR A 378 5.50 20.97 12.29
CA TYR A 378 6.53 21.62 13.10
C TYR A 378 7.87 20.88 13.13
N VAL A 379 7.86 19.55 13.27
CA VAL A 379 9.06 18.75 13.55
C VAL A 379 9.80 18.37 12.27
N ILE A 380 9.08 18.13 11.18
CA ILE A 380 9.69 17.72 9.90
C ILE A 380 9.64 18.88 8.91
N GLY A 381 8.47 19.50 8.75
CA GLY A 381 8.26 20.57 7.77
C GLY A 381 9.15 21.79 8.02
N TYR A 382 9.28 22.25 9.26
CA TYR A 382 10.11 23.44 9.58
C TYR A 382 11.60 23.23 9.27
N PRO A 383 12.26 22.15 9.74
CA PRO A 383 13.63 21.86 9.30
C PRO A 383 13.80 21.70 7.79
N CYS A 384 12.83 21.10 7.09
CA CYS A 384 12.86 20.98 5.62
C CYS A 384 12.72 22.32 4.91
N PHE A 385 12.05 23.29 5.53
CA PHE A 385 11.98 24.66 5.06
C PHE A 385 13.29 25.42 5.31
N MET A 386 13.89 25.25 6.48
CA MET A 386 15.09 25.99 6.90
C MET A 386 16.36 25.52 6.18
N TRP A 387 16.50 24.21 5.94
CA TRP A 387 17.76 23.64 5.47
C TRP A 387 17.57 22.73 4.26
N ARG A 388 18.15 23.15 3.13
CA ARG A 388 18.18 22.37 1.88
C ARG A 388 18.71 20.95 2.10
N SER A 389 19.83 20.83 2.83
CA SER A 389 20.47 19.53 3.10
C SER A 389 19.58 18.63 3.95
N PHE A 390 18.85 19.19 4.91
CA PHE A 390 17.91 18.43 5.73
C PHE A 390 16.73 17.94 4.88
N HIS A 391 16.14 18.80 4.04
CA HIS A 391 15.06 18.41 3.13
C HIS A 391 15.49 17.28 2.19
N LEU A 392 16.66 17.40 1.54
CA LEU A 392 17.19 16.35 0.69
C LEU A 392 17.47 15.06 1.48
N GLY A 393 18.07 15.17 2.66
CA GLY A 393 18.33 14.03 3.55
C GLY A 393 17.05 13.28 3.94
N MET A 394 15.98 14.01 4.26
CA MET A 394 14.67 13.40 4.55
C MET A 394 14.07 12.68 3.34
N ILE A 395 14.18 13.25 2.13
CA ILE A 395 13.77 12.57 0.90
C ILE A 395 14.55 11.25 0.74
N CYS A 396 15.87 11.27 0.93
CA CYS A 396 16.70 10.06 0.88
C CYS A 396 16.27 9.01 1.93
N VAL A 397 15.98 9.44 3.16
CA VAL A 397 15.50 8.55 4.23
C VAL A 397 14.19 7.89 3.85
N VAL A 398 13.18 8.65 3.40
CA VAL A 398 11.86 8.08 3.08
C VAL A 398 11.90 7.17 1.85
N VAL A 399 12.72 7.50 0.84
CA VAL A 399 12.96 6.61 -0.32
C VAL A 399 13.65 5.32 0.13
N THR A 400 14.67 5.42 0.97
CA THR A 400 15.38 4.24 1.52
C THR A 400 14.43 3.33 2.30
N LEU A 401 13.59 3.90 3.17
CA LEU A 401 12.57 3.15 3.92
C LEU A 401 11.58 2.46 2.97
N ALA A 402 11.11 3.14 1.93
CA ALA A 402 10.20 2.56 0.95
C ALA A 402 10.84 1.39 0.19
N VAL A 403 12.11 1.51 -0.21
CA VAL A 403 12.88 0.43 -0.86
C VAL A 403 13.08 -0.74 0.09
N MET A 404 13.49 -0.50 1.35
CA MET A 404 13.65 -1.55 2.35
C MET A 404 12.35 -2.30 2.64
N ARG A 405 11.20 -1.61 2.67
CA ARG A 405 9.89 -2.25 2.83
C ARG A 405 9.50 -3.05 1.60
N GLY A 406 9.77 -2.52 0.41
CA GLY A 406 9.58 -3.20 -0.87
C GLY A 406 10.38 -4.51 -0.93
N SER A 407 11.68 -4.45 -0.61
CA SER A 407 12.57 -5.62 -0.61
C SER A 407 12.10 -6.69 0.37
N ARG A 408 11.72 -6.32 1.60
CA ARG A 408 11.15 -7.26 2.59
C ARG A 408 9.92 -7.99 2.06
N ARG A 409 9.05 -7.31 1.30
CA ARG A 409 7.87 -7.93 0.68
C ARG A 409 8.25 -8.85 -0.47
N TYR A 410 9.19 -8.46 -1.33
CA TYR A 410 9.70 -9.34 -2.39
C TYR A 410 10.35 -10.60 -1.81
N THR A 411 11.19 -10.47 -0.78
CA THR A 411 11.75 -11.63 -0.07
C THR A 411 10.64 -12.50 0.51
N TYR A 412 9.60 -11.92 1.10
CA TYR A 412 8.45 -12.68 1.60
C TYR A 412 7.75 -13.47 0.49
N TYR A 413 7.48 -12.84 -0.66
CA TYR A 413 6.85 -13.49 -1.81
C TYR A 413 7.70 -14.63 -2.36
N ALA A 414 9.01 -14.42 -2.48
CA ALA A 414 9.93 -15.40 -3.04
C ALA A 414 10.19 -16.60 -2.10
N THR A 415 10.20 -16.39 -0.77
CA THR A 415 10.72 -17.41 0.16
C THR A 415 9.71 -17.93 1.17
N LYS A 416 8.86 -17.08 1.76
CA LYS A 416 8.04 -17.44 2.92
C LYS A 416 6.59 -17.72 2.58
N MET A 417 6.07 -17.10 1.51
CA MET A 417 4.67 -17.20 1.13
C MET A 417 4.28 -18.65 0.84
N TYR A 418 4.98 -19.33 -0.07
CA TYR A 418 4.68 -20.71 -0.45
C TYR A 418 4.88 -21.69 0.71
N SER A 419 5.96 -21.54 1.49
CA SER A 419 6.18 -22.40 2.67
C SER A 419 5.07 -22.26 3.71
N ARG A 420 4.51 -21.06 3.89
CA ARG A 420 3.36 -20.85 4.79
C ARG A 420 2.10 -21.52 4.27
N THR A 421 1.82 -21.41 2.97
CA THR A 421 0.70 -22.10 2.34
C THR A 421 0.82 -23.61 2.55
N ILE A 422 1.96 -24.19 2.18
CA ILE A 422 2.24 -25.63 2.32
C ILE A 422 2.00 -26.09 3.78
N ARG A 423 2.60 -25.41 4.76
CA ARG A 423 2.43 -25.75 6.18
C ARG A 423 0.98 -25.67 6.64
N LYS A 424 0.25 -24.62 6.22
CA LYS A 424 -1.16 -24.46 6.57
C LYS A 424 -2.00 -25.62 6.02
N SER A 425 -1.76 -26.04 4.78
CA SER A 425 -2.51 -27.12 4.15
C SER A 425 -2.22 -28.47 4.81
N PHE A 426 -0.98 -28.72 5.26
CA PHE A 426 -0.65 -29.89 6.07
C PHE A 426 -1.32 -29.89 7.45
N MET A 427 -1.33 -28.75 8.16
CA MET A 427 -2.01 -28.65 9.46
C MET A 427 -3.52 -28.90 9.35
N VAL A 428 -4.16 -28.42 8.27
CA VAL A 428 -5.58 -28.66 8.00
C VAL A 428 -5.85 -30.14 7.75
N ASP A 429 -4.95 -30.84 7.05
CA ASP A 429 -5.11 -32.28 6.81
C ASP A 429 -4.87 -33.10 8.06
N GLU A 430 -3.88 -32.73 8.88
CA GLU A 430 -3.64 -33.37 10.17
C GLU A 430 -4.85 -33.21 11.10
N ALA A 431 -5.42 -32.01 11.18
CA ALA A 431 -6.63 -31.74 11.96
C ALA A 431 -7.88 -32.47 11.45
N LYS A 432 -7.92 -32.91 10.18
CA LYS A 432 -9.00 -33.74 9.64
C LYS A 432 -8.80 -35.24 9.90
N ARG A 433 -7.58 -35.66 10.21
CA ARG A 433 -7.24 -37.06 10.52
C ARG A 433 -7.40 -37.39 12.01
N GLN A 434 -7.28 -36.39 12.87
CA GLN A 434 -7.65 -36.45 14.29
C GLN A 434 -9.17 -36.38 14.44
#